data_AF-A0A344UKP2-F1
#
_entry.id   AF-A0A344UKP2-F1
#
_cell.length_a   1.000
_cell.length_b   1.000
_cell.length_c   1.000
_cell.angle_alpha   90.00
_cell.angle_beta   90.00
_cell.angle_gamma   90.00
#
_symmetry.space_group_name_H-M   'P 1'
#
loop_
_entity.id
_entity.type
_entity.pdbx_description
1 polymer ?
#
loop_
_entity_poly.entity_id
_entity_poly.type
_entity_poly.pdbx_seq_one_letter_code
_entity_poly.pdbx_strand_id
1 'polypeptide(L)'
;MRRARAFRLGSCQGLDEISVPTHMTPYLFVFAAFMAMFLTLEATAGRRALTRTECWMLLLPLAIFAIAYAGRIGTDVENYARLFDLAEGFPLEPGFSILMIGAKAIGLDYVDFTRLLALMEMLLLLSIVTRLRDPLFFLLFYLGSFYLNFQFNAIRNSLALLIVAALYVRLPRAGLLALLSSTAIHYSSLLSLSLVRLSLSRRQKLATGLVVAAGCAIALVWLKTDWLGAAAEGLSGYTGYLEQQYESKAVYPALLLKLCVAWLMYNNGGRRFYLTAYAMLVVLIHAVSPVLSRLGDLVLFLMLMDFCANHRLVRRRMLAIGVSCVLVLSSLMIPWSDCQNGGEANWCLSGPNGR
;
A
#
# COMPACT_ATOMS: atom_id res chain seq x y z
N MET A 1 14.17 67.51 14.42
CA MET A 1 14.58 66.66 13.28
C MET A 1 14.67 65.20 13.72
N ARG A 2 13.65 64.39 13.42
CA ARG A 2 13.69 62.92 13.51
C ARG A 2 13.08 62.38 12.23
N ARG A 3 13.88 61.70 11.40
CA ARG A 3 13.44 61.12 10.11
C ARG A 3 12.63 59.85 10.37
N ALA A 4 11.37 59.83 9.92
CA ALA A 4 10.57 58.63 9.81
C ALA A 4 11.16 57.73 8.70
N ARG A 5 11.53 56.48 9.04
CA ARG A 5 11.82 55.44 8.04
C ARG A 5 10.49 54.84 7.61
N ALA A 6 10.13 55.07 6.35
CA ALA A 6 9.04 54.36 5.70
C ALA A 6 9.41 52.87 5.56
N PHE A 7 8.58 52.01 6.14
CA PHE A 7 8.62 50.56 5.95
C PHE A 7 8.15 50.29 4.50
N ARG A 8 9.07 49.94 3.59
CA ARG A 8 8.70 49.42 2.28
C ARG A 8 8.10 48.03 2.50
N LEU A 9 6.81 47.90 2.27
CA LEU A 9 6.16 46.61 2.00
C LEU A 9 6.92 45.97 0.83
N GLY A 10 7.57 44.84 1.10
CA GLY A 10 8.14 44.00 0.07
C GLY A 10 7.02 43.61 -0.90
N SER A 11 7.26 43.88 -2.18
CA SER A 11 6.43 43.44 -3.28
C SER A 11 6.23 41.93 -3.19
N CYS A 12 4.98 41.48 -3.12
CA CYS A 12 4.58 40.12 -3.46
C CYS A 12 4.80 39.90 -4.97
N GLN A 13 6.06 39.76 -5.37
CA GLN A 13 6.47 39.27 -6.68
C GLN A 13 7.08 37.90 -6.44
N GLY A 14 6.31 36.87 -6.76
CA GLY A 14 6.66 35.46 -6.50
C GLY A 14 5.45 34.53 -6.39
N LEU A 15 4.32 34.89 -7.01
CA LEU A 15 3.27 33.95 -7.37
C LEU A 15 3.36 33.76 -8.89
N ASP A 16 4.53 33.34 -9.35
CA ASP A 16 4.63 32.73 -10.68
C ASP A 16 3.71 31.52 -10.68
N GLU A 17 2.99 31.35 -11.79
CA GLU A 17 1.95 30.35 -11.99
C GLU A 17 2.30 29.03 -11.30
N ILE A 18 1.46 28.62 -10.34
CA ILE A 18 1.45 27.24 -9.84
C ILE A 18 0.99 26.38 -11.01
N SER A 19 1.91 26.07 -11.92
CA SER A 19 1.71 25.08 -12.95
C SER A 19 1.50 23.76 -12.21
N VAL A 20 0.26 23.26 -12.26
CA VAL A 20 -0.06 21.90 -11.83
C VAL A 20 0.93 21.01 -12.59
N PRO A 21 1.79 20.23 -11.92
CA PRO A 21 2.68 19.31 -12.62
C PRO A 21 1.80 18.44 -13.51
N THR A 22 2.00 18.49 -14.83
CA THR A 22 1.16 17.79 -15.82
C THR A 22 1.06 16.29 -15.53
N HIS A 23 2.00 15.75 -14.76
CA HIS A 23 2.10 14.39 -14.27
C HIS A 23 1.14 14.03 -13.12
N MET A 24 0.61 15.01 -12.37
CA MET A 24 -0.35 14.80 -11.26
C MET A 24 -1.80 14.86 -11.71
N THR A 25 -2.07 15.46 -12.87
CA THR A 25 -3.39 15.57 -13.49
C THR A 25 -4.12 14.23 -13.59
N PRO A 26 -3.50 13.12 -14.03
CA PRO A 26 -4.15 11.81 -14.09
C PRO A 26 -4.64 11.29 -12.73
N TYR A 27 -3.86 11.51 -11.65
CA TYR A 27 -4.23 11.11 -10.29
C TYR A 27 -5.47 11.85 -9.80
N LEU A 28 -5.53 13.16 -10.03
CA LEU A 28 -6.67 13.99 -9.66
C LEU A 28 -7.94 13.58 -10.40
N PHE A 29 -7.83 13.27 -11.70
CA PHE A 29 -8.96 12.77 -12.49
C PHE A 29 -9.49 11.43 -11.97
N VAL A 30 -8.60 10.51 -11.63
CA VAL A 30 -8.98 9.17 -11.14
C VAL A 30 -9.59 9.25 -9.75
N PHE A 31 -9.02 10.09 -8.87
CA PHE A 31 -9.59 10.35 -7.56
C PHE A 31 -10.97 11.01 -7.68
N ALA A 32 -11.12 12.03 -8.53
CA ALA A 32 -12.41 12.69 -8.75
C ALA A 32 -13.46 11.73 -9.32
N ALA A 33 -13.08 10.90 -10.30
CA ALA A 33 -13.95 9.87 -10.87
C ALA A 33 -14.35 8.83 -9.81
N PHE A 34 -13.40 8.32 -9.03
CA PHE A 34 -13.68 7.41 -7.92
C PHE A 34 -14.62 8.04 -6.89
N MET A 35 -14.36 9.28 -6.48
CA MET A 35 -15.19 9.99 -5.49
C MET A 35 -16.60 10.25 -6.01
N ALA A 36 -16.75 10.61 -7.28
CA ALA A 36 -18.07 10.78 -7.89
C ALA A 36 -18.87 9.47 -7.87
N MET A 37 -18.25 8.35 -8.24
CA MET A 37 -18.87 7.03 -8.20
C MET A 37 -19.17 6.59 -6.76
N PHE A 38 -18.24 6.82 -5.84
CA PHE A 38 -18.40 6.55 -4.41
C PHE A 38 -19.60 7.30 -3.84
N LEU A 39 -19.68 8.62 -4.02
CA LEU A 39 -20.76 9.45 -3.49
C LEU A 39 -22.11 9.07 -4.11
N THR A 40 -22.15 8.79 -5.41
CA THR A 40 -23.36 8.35 -6.09
C THR A 40 -23.86 7.01 -5.52
N LEU A 41 -22.97 6.04 -5.32
CA LEU A 41 -23.35 4.75 -4.75
C LEU A 41 -23.65 4.83 -3.25
N GLU A 42 -22.95 5.67 -2.50
CA GLU A 42 -23.26 5.93 -1.10
C GLU A 42 -24.67 6.53 -0.94
N ALA A 43 -25.06 7.45 -1.81
CA ALA A 43 -26.38 8.07 -1.80
C ALA A 43 -27.49 7.11 -2.26
N THR A 44 -27.24 6.29 -3.28
CA THR A 44 -28.27 5.45 -3.92
C THR A 44 -28.37 4.03 -3.36
N ALA A 45 -27.28 3.46 -2.86
CA ALA A 45 -27.29 2.11 -2.29
C ALA A 45 -27.79 2.10 -0.84
N GLY A 46 -27.76 3.23 -0.12
CA GLY A 46 -28.19 3.31 1.27
C GLY A 46 -27.62 2.17 2.13
N ARG A 47 -28.50 1.29 2.65
CA ARG A 47 -28.12 0.11 3.46
C ARG A 47 -28.20 -1.24 2.73
N ARG A 48 -28.34 -1.30 1.41
CA ARG A 48 -28.25 -2.61 0.69
C ARG A 48 -26.81 -2.98 0.36
N ALA A 49 -26.57 -4.26 0.06
CA ALA A 49 -25.30 -4.69 -0.49
C ALA A 49 -25.13 -4.14 -1.92
N LEU A 50 -23.88 -3.88 -2.32
CA LEU A 50 -23.57 -3.53 -3.70
C LEU A 50 -23.62 -4.77 -4.59
N THR A 51 -24.14 -4.60 -5.79
CA THR A 51 -24.07 -5.58 -6.86
C THR A 51 -22.66 -5.68 -7.42
N ARG A 52 -22.35 -6.76 -8.14
CA ARG A 52 -21.05 -6.93 -8.80
C ARG A 52 -20.75 -5.82 -9.80
N THR A 53 -21.77 -5.36 -10.53
CA THR A 53 -21.66 -4.26 -11.49
C THR A 53 -21.30 -2.95 -10.79
N GLU A 54 -21.90 -2.67 -9.64
CA GLU A 54 -21.58 -1.47 -8.85
C GLU A 54 -20.16 -1.50 -8.27
N CYS A 55 -19.71 -2.66 -7.81
CA CYS A 55 -18.31 -2.84 -7.42
C CYS A 55 -17.35 -2.61 -8.60
N TRP A 56 -17.69 -3.10 -9.79
CA TRP A 56 -16.91 -2.84 -11.01
C TRP A 56 -16.87 -1.36 -11.36
N MET A 57 -18.01 -0.68 -11.29
CA MET A 57 -18.10 0.76 -11.55
C MET A 57 -17.21 1.58 -10.60
N LEU A 58 -17.07 1.17 -9.34
CA LEU A 58 -16.12 1.79 -8.39
C LEU A 58 -14.66 1.52 -8.72
N LEU A 59 -14.35 0.29 -9.15
CA LEU A 59 -12.99 -0.13 -9.43
C LEU A 59 -12.49 0.30 -10.80
N LEU A 60 -13.38 0.55 -11.76
CA LEU A 60 -13.01 0.82 -13.15
C LEU A 60 -12.08 2.04 -13.29
N PRO A 61 -12.33 3.20 -12.65
CA PRO A 61 -11.40 4.33 -12.71
C PRO A 61 -10.01 3.96 -12.18
N LEU A 62 -9.95 3.18 -11.09
CA LEU A 62 -8.69 2.71 -10.51
C LEU A 62 -7.99 1.72 -11.44
N ALA A 63 -8.72 0.81 -12.07
CA ALA A 63 -8.17 -0.19 -12.97
C ALA A 63 -7.60 0.44 -14.25
N ILE A 64 -8.34 1.38 -14.87
CA ILE A 64 -7.86 2.13 -16.04
C ILE A 64 -6.55 2.85 -15.67
N PHE A 65 -6.52 3.50 -14.52
CA PHE A 65 -5.34 4.21 -14.05
C PHE A 65 -4.16 3.27 -13.78
N ALA A 66 -4.37 2.22 -12.99
CA ALA A 66 -3.34 1.25 -12.63
C ALA A 66 -2.71 0.62 -13.88
N ILE A 67 -3.52 0.25 -14.88
CA ILE A 67 -3.03 -0.37 -16.11
C ILE A 67 -2.32 0.65 -17.01
N ALA A 68 -2.87 1.85 -17.17
CA ALA A 68 -2.28 2.87 -18.04
C ALA A 68 -0.88 3.32 -17.56
N TYR A 69 -0.66 3.33 -16.24
CA TYR A 69 0.55 3.85 -15.60
C TYR A 69 1.41 2.77 -14.93
N ALA A 70 1.05 1.50 -15.05
CA ALA A 70 1.84 0.39 -14.55
C ALA A 70 3.29 0.45 -15.09
N GLY A 71 4.25 0.30 -14.18
CA GLY A 71 5.68 0.30 -14.52
C GLY A 71 6.24 1.65 -14.96
N ARG A 72 5.48 2.74 -14.80
CA ARG A 72 5.88 4.11 -15.22
C ARG A 72 5.87 5.14 -14.09
N ILE A 73 5.25 4.80 -12.95
CA ILE A 73 5.18 5.67 -11.79
C ILE A 73 5.44 4.85 -10.52
N GLY A 74 6.17 5.45 -9.58
CA GLY A 74 6.54 4.88 -8.29
C GLY A 74 8.03 5.04 -8.02
N THR A 75 8.40 5.07 -6.74
CA THR A 75 9.78 5.24 -6.28
C THR A 75 10.68 4.06 -6.67
N ASP A 76 10.07 2.91 -6.94
CA ASP A 76 10.78 1.64 -7.09
C ASP A 76 10.87 1.18 -8.56
N VAL A 77 10.37 1.97 -9.53
CA VAL A 77 10.22 1.56 -10.93
C VAL A 77 11.54 1.09 -11.54
N GLU A 78 12.61 1.88 -11.44
CA GLU A 78 13.92 1.54 -12.01
C GLU A 78 14.54 0.32 -11.34
N ASN A 79 14.39 0.22 -10.02
CA ASN A 79 14.87 -0.92 -9.24
C ASN A 79 14.16 -2.21 -9.66
N TYR A 80 12.83 -2.17 -9.82
CA TYR A 80 12.07 -3.34 -10.26
C TYR A 80 12.30 -3.69 -11.73
N ALA A 81 12.53 -2.70 -12.61
CA ALA A 81 12.93 -2.95 -13.98
C ALA A 81 14.27 -3.71 -14.04
N ARG A 82 15.27 -3.26 -13.27
CA ARG A 82 16.56 -3.97 -13.17
C ARG A 82 16.41 -5.37 -12.57
N LEU A 83 15.58 -5.53 -11.55
CA LEU A 83 15.29 -6.84 -10.95
C LEU A 83 14.58 -7.78 -11.93
N PHE A 84 13.71 -7.25 -12.78
CA PHE A 84 13.06 -8.02 -13.84
C PHE A 84 14.10 -8.56 -14.83
N ASP A 85 15.02 -7.71 -15.29
CA ASP A 85 16.09 -8.13 -16.21
C ASP A 85 16.96 -9.24 -15.61
N LEU A 86 17.27 -9.15 -14.31
CA LEU A 86 18.12 -10.08 -13.57
C LEU A 86 17.39 -11.29 -12.97
N ALA A 87 16.08 -11.45 -13.21
CA ALA A 87 15.24 -12.41 -12.48
C ALA A 87 15.73 -13.88 -12.55
N GLU A 88 16.42 -14.27 -13.62
CA GLU A 88 16.97 -15.63 -13.80
C GLU A 88 18.23 -15.89 -12.97
N GLY A 89 19.04 -14.85 -12.72
CA GLY A 89 20.30 -14.94 -11.96
C GLY A 89 20.17 -14.51 -10.50
N PHE A 90 19.08 -13.84 -10.14
CA PHE A 90 18.87 -13.28 -8.81
C PHE A 90 17.42 -13.45 -8.33
N PRO A 91 17.03 -14.64 -7.85
CA PRO A 91 15.69 -14.88 -7.36
C PRO A 91 15.42 -14.14 -6.04
N LEU A 92 14.34 -13.36 -5.98
CA LEU A 92 13.92 -12.56 -4.82
C LEU A 92 13.07 -13.39 -3.85
N GLU A 93 11.80 -13.60 -4.23
CA GLU A 93 10.87 -14.54 -3.63
C GLU A 93 10.47 -15.54 -4.70
N PRO A 94 10.43 -16.84 -4.38
CA PRO A 94 10.32 -17.88 -5.38
C PRO A 94 9.08 -17.74 -6.26
N GLY A 95 7.93 -17.39 -5.67
CA GLY A 95 6.69 -17.18 -6.42
C GLY A 95 6.73 -15.93 -7.30
N PHE A 96 7.26 -14.82 -6.81
CA PHE A 96 7.35 -13.59 -7.60
C PHE A 96 8.40 -13.70 -8.73
N SER A 97 9.54 -14.34 -8.45
CA SER A 97 10.56 -14.65 -9.46
C SER A 97 10.03 -15.58 -10.54
N ILE A 98 9.22 -16.59 -10.20
CA ILE A 98 8.55 -17.44 -11.20
C ILE A 98 7.64 -16.60 -12.12
N LEU A 99 6.91 -15.63 -11.56
CA LEU A 99 6.07 -14.73 -12.37
C LEU A 99 6.91 -13.88 -13.33
N MET A 100 8.03 -13.33 -12.86
CA MET A 100 8.95 -12.53 -13.70
C MET A 100 9.60 -13.38 -14.80
N ILE A 101 10.18 -14.53 -14.44
CA ILE A 101 10.82 -15.45 -15.39
C ILE A 101 9.79 -15.95 -16.42
N GLY A 102 8.59 -16.31 -15.96
CA GLY A 102 7.50 -16.75 -16.83
C GLY A 102 7.06 -15.66 -17.81
N ALA A 103 6.96 -14.41 -17.35
CA ALA A 103 6.66 -13.26 -18.20
C ALA A 103 7.74 -13.01 -19.26
N LYS A 104 9.02 -13.08 -18.87
CA LYS A 104 10.15 -12.99 -19.80
C LYS A 104 10.14 -14.12 -20.84
N ALA A 105 9.84 -15.34 -20.41
CA ALA A 105 9.80 -16.51 -21.29
C ALA A 105 8.74 -16.40 -22.40
N ILE A 106 7.66 -15.65 -22.17
CA ILE A 106 6.63 -15.36 -23.19
C ILE A 106 6.87 -14.02 -23.92
N GLY A 107 8.01 -13.37 -23.70
CA GLY A 107 8.43 -12.16 -24.42
C GLY A 107 7.84 -10.85 -23.89
N LEU A 108 7.33 -10.80 -22.65
CA LEU A 108 6.88 -9.53 -22.05
C LEU A 108 8.07 -8.70 -21.59
N ASP A 109 8.01 -7.39 -21.83
CA ASP A 109 8.87 -6.42 -21.16
C ASP A 109 8.37 -6.12 -19.73
N TYR A 110 9.14 -5.33 -18.98
CA TYR A 110 8.79 -4.95 -17.61
C TYR A 110 7.46 -4.16 -17.53
N VAL A 111 7.15 -3.32 -18.51
CA VAL A 111 5.93 -2.52 -18.54
C VAL A 111 4.72 -3.42 -18.75
N ASP A 112 4.80 -4.39 -19.67
CA ASP A 112 3.74 -5.34 -19.92
C ASP A 112 3.56 -6.33 -18.77
N PHE A 113 4.66 -6.74 -18.12
CA PHE A 113 4.59 -7.52 -16.88
C PHE A 113 3.85 -6.76 -15.77
N THR A 114 4.19 -5.50 -15.53
CA THR A 114 3.53 -4.68 -14.50
C THR A 114 2.06 -4.39 -14.83
N ARG A 115 1.69 -4.25 -16.11
CA ARG A 115 0.28 -4.18 -16.54
C ARG A 115 -0.49 -5.45 -16.21
N LEU A 116 0.13 -6.62 -16.43
CA LEU A 116 -0.45 -7.90 -16.06
C LEU A 116 -0.63 -8.03 -14.54
N LEU A 117 0.37 -7.59 -13.76
CA LEU A 117 0.26 -7.53 -12.30
C LEU A 117 -0.88 -6.61 -11.85
N ALA A 118 -0.97 -5.40 -12.40
CA ALA A 118 -2.05 -4.46 -12.09
C ALA A 118 -3.43 -5.06 -12.37
N LEU A 119 -3.59 -5.76 -13.50
CA LEU A 119 -4.83 -6.47 -13.82
C LEU A 119 -5.13 -7.56 -12.78
N MET A 120 -4.14 -8.36 -12.40
CA MET A 120 -4.30 -9.41 -11.39
C MET A 120 -4.73 -8.82 -10.03
N GLU A 121 -4.09 -7.72 -9.60
CA GLU A 121 -4.42 -7.02 -8.36
C GLU A 121 -5.86 -6.46 -8.40
N MET A 122 -6.30 -5.88 -9.51
CA MET A 122 -7.69 -5.42 -9.67
C MET A 122 -8.70 -6.56 -9.60
N LEU A 123 -8.39 -7.71 -10.20
CA LEU A 123 -9.24 -8.89 -10.12
C LEU A 123 -9.31 -9.45 -8.68
N LEU A 124 -8.19 -9.45 -7.96
CA LEU A 124 -8.17 -9.82 -6.54
C LEU A 124 -8.98 -8.83 -5.70
N LEU A 125 -8.80 -7.53 -5.91
CA LEU A 125 -9.52 -6.48 -5.21
C LEU A 125 -11.04 -6.59 -5.46
N LEU A 126 -11.45 -6.80 -6.70
CA LEU A 126 -12.86 -7.09 -7.04
C LEU A 126 -13.38 -8.32 -6.29
N SER A 127 -12.58 -9.38 -6.25
CA SER A 127 -12.96 -10.60 -5.57
C SER A 127 -13.17 -10.42 -4.07
N ILE A 128 -12.44 -9.49 -3.48
CA ILE A 128 -12.55 -9.09 -2.08
C ILE A 128 -13.82 -8.27 -1.88
N VAL A 129 -13.96 -7.14 -2.58
CA VAL A 129 -15.05 -6.17 -2.32
C VAL A 129 -16.44 -6.75 -2.56
N THR A 130 -16.58 -7.67 -3.52
CA THR A 130 -17.85 -8.37 -3.79
C THR A 130 -18.31 -9.28 -2.66
N ARG A 131 -17.47 -9.51 -1.64
CA ARG A 131 -17.76 -10.37 -0.47
C ARG A 131 -17.80 -9.59 0.84
N LEU A 132 -17.48 -8.29 0.83
CA LEU A 132 -17.50 -7.47 2.04
C LEU A 132 -18.92 -7.01 2.38
N ARG A 133 -19.20 -6.82 3.67
CA ARG A 133 -20.41 -6.19 4.17
C ARG A 133 -20.39 -4.66 4.00
N ASP A 134 -19.20 -4.06 3.96
CA ASP A 134 -19.01 -2.61 3.72
C ASP A 134 -17.92 -2.33 2.65
N PRO A 135 -18.21 -2.64 1.37
CA PRO A 135 -17.23 -2.47 0.29
C PRO A 135 -16.87 -1.01 0.00
N LEU A 136 -17.81 -0.08 0.21
CA LEU A 136 -17.58 1.35 0.01
C LEU A 136 -16.53 1.88 0.99
N PHE A 137 -16.73 1.65 2.29
CA PHE A 137 -15.79 2.08 3.30
C PHE A 137 -14.42 1.43 3.13
N PHE A 138 -14.41 0.12 2.79
CA PHE A 138 -13.17 -0.58 2.46
C PHE A 138 -12.39 0.10 1.33
N LEU A 139 -13.04 0.36 0.19
CA LEU A 139 -12.36 0.95 -0.97
C LEU A 139 -11.88 2.37 -0.73
N LEU A 140 -12.67 3.20 -0.06
CA LEU A 140 -12.26 4.57 0.27
C LEU A 140 -11.00 4.57 1.16
N PHE A 141 -11.00 3.74 2.21
CA PHE A 141 -9.85 3.67 3.11
C PHE A 141 -8.64 2.98 2.47
N TYR A 142 -8.89 1.95 1.64
CA TYR A 142 -7.85 1.29 0.85
C TYR A 142 -7.18 2.27 -0.09
N LEU A 143 -7.95 3.10 -0.80
CA LEU A 143 -7.42 4.13 -1.69
C LEU A 143 -6.51 5.11 -0.93
N GLY A 144 -6.95 5.57 0.23
CA GLY A 144 -6.22 6.58 1.01
C GLY A 144 -5.00 6.06 1.75
N SER A 145 -5.02 4.82 2.21
CA SER A 145 -3.96 4.29 3.08
C SER A 145 -2.97 3.39 2.35
N PHE A 146 -3.40 2.76 1.27
CA PHE A 146 -2.72 1.59 0.72
C PHE A 146 -2.51 1.67 -0.79
N TYR A 147 -3.51 2.08 -1.57
CA TYR A 147 -3.48 1.97 -3.04
C TYR A 147 -2.23 2.57 -3.67
N LEU A 148 -1.90 3.83 -3.39
CA LEU A 148 -0.70 4.45 -3.95
C LEU A 148 0.57 3.70 -3.53
N ASN A 149 0.60 3.31 -2.27
CA ASN A 149 1.76 2.71 -1.63
C ASN A 149 1.96 1.21 -1.94
N PHE A 150 0.95 0.56 -2.52
CA PHE A 150 0.89 -0.86 -2.82
C PHE A 150 0.85 -1.10 -4.34
N GLN A 151 0.12 -0.27 -5.08
CA GLN A 151 -0.03 -0.39 -6.53
C GLN A 151 1.20 0.11 -7.29
N PHE A 152 1.86 1.16 -6.78
CA PHE A 152 2.98 1.82 -7.45
C PHE A 152 4.29 1.68 -6.68
N ASN A 153 4.23 1.50 -5.36
CA ASN A 153 5.37 1.19 -4.52
C ASN A 153 5.18 -0.20 -3.91
N ALA A 154 6.26 -0.94 -3.66
CA ALA A 154 6.19 -2.26 -3.00
C ALA A 154 5.17 -3.26 -3.62
N ILE A 155 5.10 -3.35 -4.95
CA ILE A 155 4.13 -4.16 -5.72
C ILE A 155 4.05 -5.64 -5.27
N ARG A 156 5.19 -6.22 -4.86
CA ARG A 156 5.25 -7.58 -4.28
C ARG A 156 4.41 -7.72 -3.02
N ASN A 157 4.56 -6.78 -2.10
CA ASN A 157 3.84 -6.76 -0.83
C ASN A 157 2.33 -6.58 -1.06
N SER A 158 1.96 -5.71 -2.00
CA SER A 158 0.57 -5.52 -2.44
C SER A 158 -0.08 -6.80 -2.93
N LEU A 159 0.56 -7.45 -3.90
CA LEU A 159 0.07 -8.70 -4.47
C LEU A 159 -0.09 -9.78 -3.39
N ALA A 160 0.92 -9.95 -2.53
CA ALA A 160 0.86 -10.91 -1.42
C ALA A 160 -0.33 -10.63 -0.50
N LEU A 161 -0.58 -9.36 -0.18
CA LEU A 161 -1.68 -8.95 0.70
C LEU A 161 -3.06 -9.16 0.09
N LEU A 162 -3.22 -8.83 -1.18
CA LEU A 162 -4.47 -9.08 -1.90
C LEU A 162 -4.76 -10.57 -2.04
N ILE A 163 -3.75 -11.41 -2.20
CA ILE A 163 -3.90 -12.87 -2.17
C ILE A 163 -4.40 -13.31 -0.78
N VAL A 164 -3.77 -12.85 0.32
CA VAL A 164 -4.21 -13.19 1.69
C VAL A 164 -5.66 -12.74 1.92
N ALA A 165 -6.00 -11.51 1.52
CA ALA A 165 -7.34 -10.96 1.69
C ALA A 165 -8.39 -11.70 0.86
N ALA A 166 -8.08 -12.03 -0.40
CA ALA A 166 -8.97 -12.80 -1.28
C ALA A 166 -9.25 -14.20 -0.71
N LEU A 167 -8.21 -14.86 -0.18
CA LEU A 167 -8.36 -16.15 0.49
C LEU A 167 -9.12 -16.03 1.80
N TYR A 168 -8.88 -14.97 2.58
CA TYR A 168 -9.59 -14.70 3.84
C TYR A 168 -11.10 -14.64 3.65
N VAL A 169 -11.58 -13.90 2.64
CA VAL A 169 -13.02 -13.74 2.40
C VAL A 169 -13.66 -14.94 1.69
N ARG A 170 -12.87 -15.84 1.10
CA ARG A 170 -13.37 -17.00 0.33
C ARG A 170 -13.34 -18.31 1.12
N LEU A 171 -12.33 -18.49 1.97
CA LEU A 171 -12.01 -19.78 2.54
C LEU A 171 -11.98 -19.70 4.07
N PRO A 172 -12.98 -20.27 4.76
CA PRO A 172 -13.03 -20.23 6.23
C PRO A 172 -11.85 -20.97 6.92
N ARG A 173 -11.09 -21.79 6.18
CA ARG A 173 -9.93 -22.55 6.67
C ARG A 173 -8.70 -22.47 5.74
N ALA A 174 -8.48 -21.34 5.09
CA ALA A 174 -7.40 -21.15 4.09
C ALA A 174 -5.97 -21.12 4.65
N GLY A 175 -5.76 -21.25 5.96
CA GLY A 175 -4.54 -20.78 6.64
C GLY A 175 -3.23 -21.25 6.01
N LEU A 176 -3.11 -22.52 5.59
CA LEU A 176 -1.87 -23.03 5.00
C LEU A 176 -1.69 -22.64 3.52
N LEU A 177 -2.74 -22.74 2.72
CA LEU A 177 -2.68 -22.34 1.30
C LEU A 177 -2.37 -20.84 1.21
N ALA A 178 -3.01 -20.03 2.04
CA ALA A 178 -2.75 -18.60 2.11
C ALA A 178 -1.33 -18.30 2.57
N LEU A 179 -0.79 -19.06 3.51
CA LEU A 179 0.61 -18.98 3.92
C LEU A 179 1.56 -19.24 2.77
N LEU A 180 1.42 -20.40 2.13
CA LEU A 180 2.33 -20.80 1.06
C LEU A 180 2.24 -19.83 -0.13
N SER A 181 1.03 -19.47 -0.57
CA SER A 181 0.85 -18.61 -1.73
C SER A 181 1.35 -17.18 -1.48
N SER A 182 1.04 -16.60 -0.32
CA SER A 182 1.45 -15.21 -0.04
C SER A 182 2.92 -15.09 0.34
N THR A 183 3.49 -16.08 1.05
CA THR A 183 4.92 -16.07 1.40
C THR A 183 5.79 -16.33 0.18
N ALA A 184 5.30 -17.11 -0.78
CA ALA A 184 5.98 -17.26 -2.06
C ALA A 184 6.06 -15.94 -2.84
N ILE A 185 5.14 -15.00 -2.62
CA ILE A 185 5.16 -13.68 -3.27
C ILE A 185 5.96 -12.66 -2.46
N HIS A 186 5.78 -12.61 -1.13
CA HIS A 186 6.51 -11.68 -0.27
C HIS A 186 6.51 -12.13 1.20
N TYR A 187 7.66 -12.06 1.88
CA TYR A 187 7.84 -12.59 3.24
C TYR A 187 7.04 -11.84 4.33
N SER A 188 6.70 -10.56 4.14
CA SER A 188 5.88 -9.78 5.10
C SER A 188 4.50 -10.41 5.36
N SER A 189 4.00 -11.21 4.41
CA SER A 189 2.70 -11.89 4.51
C SER A 189 2.60 -12.88 5.68
N LEU A 190 3.74 -13.37 6.19
CA LEU A 190 3.81 -14.25 7.36
C LEU A 190 3.21 -13.64 8.61
N LEU A 191 3.58 -12.38 8.86
CA LEU A 191 3.05 -11.62 9.98
C LEU A 191 1.55 -11.42 9.80
N SER A 192 1.11 -11.15 8.57
CA SER A 192 -0.31 -10.98 8.24
C SER A 192 -1.13 -12.20 8.66
N LEU A 193 -0.68 -13.38 8.24
CA LEU A 193 -1.44 -14.61 8.45
C LEU A 193 -1.48 -15.05 9.90
N SER A 194 -0.43 -14.75 10.68
CA SER A 194 -0.42 -14.97 12.12
C SER A 194 -1.53 -14.18 12.82
N LEU A 195 -1.92 -13.02 12.26
CA LEU A 195 -2.93 -12.12 12.80
C LEU A 195 -4.35 -12.44 12.30
N VAL A 196 -4.52 -12.96 11.08
CA VAL A 196 -5.80 -13.03 10.34
C VAL A 196 -6.91 -13.89 10.97
N ARG A 197 -6.62 -14.91 11.79
CA ARG A 197 -7.60 -15.58 12.71
C ARG A 197 -6.91 -16.73 13.43
N LEU A 198 -6.69 -16.57 14.74
CA LEU A 198 -6.14 -17.59 15.64
C LEU A 198 -7.17 -18.69 16.00
N SER A 199 -7.70 -19.38 14.99
CA SER A 199 -8.21 -20.75 15.15
C SER A 199 -7.34 -21.72 14.35
N LEU A 200 -6.04 -21.43 14.32
CA LEU A 200 -5.07 -22.29 13.67
C LEU A 200 -5.01 -23.63 14.41
N SER A 201 -5.23 -24.71 13.66
CA SER A 201 -4.95 -26.07 14.14
C SER A 201 -3.48 -26.15 14.62
N ARG A 202 -3.15 -27.09 15.52
CA ARG A 202 -1.77 -27.25 16.02
C ARG A 202 -0.73 -27.32 14.90
N ARG A 203 -1.07 -27.95 13.78
CA ARG A 203 -0.22 -28.06 12.57
C ARG A 203 0.05 -26.71 11.90
N GLN A 204 -0.95 -25.84 11.85
CA GLN A 204 -0.79 -24.49 11.29
C GLN A 204 0.02 -23.58 12.22
N LYS A 205 -0.13 -23.71 13.55
CA LYS A 205 0.72 -22.97 14.50
C LYS A 205 2.19 -23.35 14.35
N LEU A 206 2.48 -24.65 14.17
CA LEU A 206 3.82 -25.14 13.90
C LEU A 206 4.36 -24.59 12.58
N ALA A 207 3.57 -24.63 11.50
CA ALA A 207 3.94 -24.05 10.21
C ALA A 207 4.23 -22.55 10.32
N THR A 208 3.34 -21.77 10.96
CA THR A 208 3.58 -20.34 11.22
C THR A 208 4.84 -20.13 12.04
N GLY A 209 5.08 -20.93 13.09
CA GLY A 209 6.29 -20.85 13.90
C GLY A 209 7.57 -21.13 13.10
N LEU A 210 7.57 -22.16 12.26
CA LEU A 210 8.71 -22.49 11.39
C LEU A 210 9.00 -21.38 10.39
N VAL A 211 7.96 -20.80 9.78
CA VAL A 211 8.17 -19.78 8.77
C VAL A 211 8.50 -18.41 9.39
N VAL A 212 7.97 -18.09 10.58
CA VAL A 212 8.42 -16.94 11.38
C VAL A 212 9.88 -17.12 11.80
N ALA A 213 10.28 -18.32 12.25
CA ALA A 213 11.67 -18.60 12.59
C ALA A 213 12.60 -18.45 11.38
N ALA A 214 12.18 -18.94 10.20
CA ALA A 214 12.91 -18.71 8.95
C ALA A 214 12.99 -17.22 8.59
N GLY A 215 11.89 -16.47 8.71
CA GLY A 215 11.89 -15.02 8.49
C GLY A 215 12.78 -14.25 9.47
N CYS A 216 12.78 -14.62 10.74
CA CYS A 216 13.68 -14.07 11.76
C CYS A 216 15.14 -14.45 11.50
N ALA A 217 15.41 -15.68 11.02
CA ALA A 217 16.75 -16.11 10.64
C ALA A 217 17.25 -15.31 9.43
N ILE A 218 16.41 -15.10 8.41
CA ILE A 218 16.71 -14.23 7.26
C ILE A 218 16.98 -12.79 7.74
N ALA A 219 16.15 -12.25 8.63
CA ALA A 219 16.35 -10.91 9.20
C ALA A 219 17.61 -10.80 10.08
N LEU A 220 17.97 -11.86 10.80
CA LEU A 220 19.20 -11.92 11.61
C LEU A 220 20.45 -11.99 10.73
N VAL A 221 20.41 -12.85 9.71
CA VAL A 221 21.44 -12.94 8.66
C VAL A 221 21.59 -11.59 7.95
N TRP A 222 20.50 -10.85 7.79
CA TRP A 222 20.49 -9.50 7.23
C TRP A 222 21.09 -8.43 8.16
N LEU A 223 20.69 -8.41 9.44
CA LEU A 223 21.21 -7.47 10.44
C LEU A 223 22.67 -7.72 10.80
N LYS A 224 23.20 -8.88 10.39
CA LYS A 224 24.59 -9.30 10.56
C LYS A 224 25.17 -9.70 9.21
N THR A 225 25.04 -8.82 8.21
CA THR A 225 25.66 -8.99 6.88
C THR A 225 27.15 -9.31 6.95
N ASP A 226 27.86 -8.82 7.97
CA ASP A 226 29.27 -9.14 8.23
C ASP A 226 29.52 -10.64 8.47
N TRP A 227 28.50 -11.39 8.90
CA TRP A 227 28.57 -12.84 9.12
C TRP A 227 28.50 -13.64 7.81
N LEU A 228 28.13 -13.01 6.69
CA LEU A 228 27.98 -13.66 5.38
C LEU A 228 29.23 -13.64 4.50
N GLY A 229 30.28 -12.89 4.88
CA GLY A 229 31.53 -12.81 4.12
C GLY A 229 31.31 -12.46 2.64
N ALA A 230 31.89 -13.23 1.72
CA ALA A 230 31.80 -13.00 0.27
C ALA A 230 30.36 -13.09 -0.32
N ALA A 231 29.41 -13.72 0.38
CA ALA A 231 28.01 -13.75 -0.05
C ALA A 231 27.31 -12.38 0.11
N ALA A 232 27.91 -11.43 0.82
CA ALA A 232 27.38 -10.08 1.00
C ALA A 232 27.49 -9.19 -0.25
N GLU A 233 28.38 -9.50 -1.21
CA GLU A 233 28.56 -8.68 -2.41
C GLU A 233 27.28 -8.62 -3.28
N GLY A 234 26.53 -9.73 -3.36
CA GLY A 234 25.23 -9.78 -4.04
C GLY A 234 24.10 -9.02 -3.33
N LEU A 235 24.27 -8.73 -2.03
CA LEU A 235 23.30 -8.00 -1.20
C LEU A 235 23.49 -6.47 -1.24
N SER A 236 24.61 -5.98 -1.78
CA SER A 236 24.95 -4.55 -1.88
C SER A 236 23.98 -3.73 -2.74
N GLY A 237 23.38 -4.32 -3.78
CA GLY A 237 22.30 -3.68 -4.54
C GLY A 237 21.02 -3.46 -3.73
N TYR A 238 20.86 -4.20 -2.63
CA TYR A 238 19.70 -4.18 -1.75
C TYR A 238 19.89 -3.27 -0.54
N THR A 239 21.14 -3.01 -0.11
CA THR A 239 21.44 -2.04 0.95
C THR A 239 21.07 -0.63 0.51
N GLY A 240 21.32 -0.26 -0.75
CA GLY A 240 20.87 1.02 -1.32
C GLY A 240 19.35 1.22 -1.33
N TYR A 241 18.56 0.14 -1.42
CA TYR A 241 17.09 0.18 -1.32
C TYR A 241 16.60 0.45 0.12
N LEU A 242 17.32 -0.04 1.13
CA LEU A 242 16.97 0.12 2.54
C LEU A 242 17.59 1.35 3.20
N GLU A 243 18.70 1.85 2.64
CA GLU A 243 19.38 3.08 3.04
C GLU A 243 18.69 4.35 2.50
N GLN A 244 17.62 4.20 1.71
CA GLN A 244 16.73 5.33 1.39
C GLN A 244 16.20 5.93 2.71
N GLN A 245 16.89 6.97 3.16
CA GLN A 245 16.44 7.81 4.24
C GLN A 245 15.23 8.58 3.73
N TYR A 246 14.04 8.16 4.16
CA TYR A 246 12.86 9.02 4.06
C TYR A 246 13.10 10.23 4.96
N GLU A 247 13.58 11.33 4.38
CA GLU A 247 13.83 12.57 5.10
C GLU A 247 12.54 13.09 5.73
N SER A 248 12.65 13.47 7.00
CA SER A 248 11.63 14.11 7.84
C SER A 248 10.47 13.24 8.35
N LYS A 249 10.83 12.47 9.39
CA LYS A 249 10.02 12.21 10.58
C LYS A 249 9.50 13.53 11.20
N ALA A 250 8.43 14.11 10.68
CA ALA A 250 7.52 14.92 11.50
C ALA A 250 6.29 14.05 11.75
N VAL A 251 5.88 13.89 13.01
CA VAL A 251 4.78 13.01 13.43
C VAL A 251 3.57 13.21 12.50
N TYR A 252 3.36 12.23 11.62
CA TYR A 252 2.55 12.33 10.41
C TYR A 252 1.06 12.46 10.77
N PRO A 253 0.36 13.54 10.41
CA PRO A 253 -1.10 13.64 10.50
C PRO A 253 -1.81 12.39 9.94
N ALA A 254 -1.24 11.76 8.89
CA ALA A 254 -1.72 10.50 8.33
C ALA A 254 -1.79 9.36 9.36
N LEU A 255 -0.83 9.25 10.28
CA LEU A 255 -0.83 8.24 11.34
C LEU A 255 -1.96 8.48 12.34
N LEU A 256 -2.14 9.73 12.78
CA LEU A 256 -3.22 10.10 13.70
C LEU A 256 -4.58 9.85 13.04
N LEU A 257 -4.72 10.14 11.75
CA LEU A 257 -5.91 9.83 10.96
C LEU A 257 -6.14 8.31 10.87
N LYS A 258 -5.12 7.50 10.60
CA LYS A 258 -5.20 6.03 10.60
C LYS A 258 -5.62 5.48 11.97
N LEU A 259 -5.06 6.01 13.07
CA LEU A 259 -5.45 5.64 14.44
C LEU A 259 -6.90 6.08 14.76
N CYS A 260 -7.32 7.25 14.29
CA CYS A 260 -8.69 7.72 14.43
C CYS A 260 -9.67 6.79 13.71
N VAL A 261 -9.37 6.38 12.47
CA VAL A 261 -10.20 5.41 11.74
C VAL A 261 -10.23 4.07 12.46
N ALA A 262 -9.08 3.58 12.95
CA ALA A 262 -9.02 2.36 13.74
C ALA A 262 -9.92 2.41 14.99
N TRP A 263 -9.90 3.54 15.69
CA TRP A 263 -10.76 3.79 16.85
C TRP A 263 -12.26 3.86 16.46
N LEU A 264 -12.59 4.45 15.31
CA LEU A 264 -13.97 4.47 14.81
C LEU A 264 -14.48 3.07 14.46
N MET A 265 -13.64 2.22 13.87
CA MET A 265 -13.97 0.82 13.59
C MET A 265 -14.19 0.03 14.89
N TYR A 266 -13.35 0.23 15.90
CA TYR A 266 -13.51 -0.37 17.22
C TYR A 266 -14.85 0.02 17.88
N ASN A 267 -15.21 1.31 17.85
CA ASN A 267 -16.49 1.79 18.37
C ASN A 267 -17.72 1.27 17.59
N ASN A 268 -17.50 0.69 16.40
CA ASN A 268 -18.53 0.05 15.58
C ASN A 268 -18.53 -1.48 15.70
N GLY A 269 -17.91 -2.03 16.75
CA GLY A 269 -17.90 -3.47 17.03
C GLY A 269 -16.71 -4.22 16.42
N GLY A 270 -15.72 -3.51 15.88
CA GLY A 270 -14.46 -4.10 15.47
C GLY A 270 -13.70 -4.75 16.63
N ARG A 271 -12.88 -5.77 16.34
CA ARG A 271 -12.19 -6.54 17.37
C ARG A 271 -11.09 -5.72 18.06
N ARG A 272 -11.14 -5.69 19.41
CA ARG A 272 -10.14 -5.01 20.26
C ARG A 272 -8.70 -5.45 19.96
N PHE A 273 -8.51 -6.74 19.66
CA PHE A 273 -7.19 -7.32 19.38
C PHE A 273 -6.44 -6.57 18.27
N TYR A 274 -7.07 -6.32 17.14
CA TYR A 274 -6.41 -5.65 16.01
C TYR A 274 -6.09 -4.18 16.31
N LEU A 275 -6.98 -3.47 17.00
CA LEU A 275 -6.71 -2.10 17.44
C LEU A 275 -5.51 -2.04 18.37
N THR A 276 -5.45 -2.93 19.36
CA THR A 276 -4.35 -2.99 20.33
C THR A 276 -3.04 -3.40 19.64
N ALA A 277 -3.07 -4.40 18.76
CA ALA A 277 -1.89 -4.82 17.99
C ALA A 277 -1.38 -3.70 17.08
N TYR A 278 -2.28 -2.99 16.38
CA TYR A 278 -1.91 -1.85 15.55
C TYR A 278 -1.30 -0.71 16.38
N ALA A 279 -1.94 -0.33 17.50
CA ALA A 279 -1.42 0.71 18.38
C ALA A 279 -0.04 0.35 18.98
N MET A 280 0.14 -0.90 19.44
CA MET A 280 1.42 -1.38 19.96
C MET A 280 2.51 -1.37 18.89
N LEU A 281 2.21 -1.88 17.69
CA LEU A 281 3.14 -1.87 16.56
C LEU A 281 3.51 -0.44 16.19
N VAL A 282 2.55 0.46 16.07
CA VAL A 282 2.79 1.87 15.77
C VAL A 282 3.77 2.47 16.79
N VAL A 283 3.55 2.27 18.10
CA VAL A 283 4.44 2.79 19.14
C VAL A 283 5.85 2.16 19.05
N LEU A 284 5.93 0.84 18.91
CA LEU A 284 7.20 0.10 18.84
C LEU A 284 8.01 0.49 17.59
N ILE A 285 7.35 0.63 16.45
CA ILE A 285 7.94 1.05 15.18
C ILE A 285 8.47 2.48 15.29
N HIS A 286 7.73 3.39 15.91
CA HIS A 286 8.19 4.77 16.09
C HIS A 286 9.39 4.85 17.04
N ALA A 287 9.46 3.97 18.04
CA ALA A 287 10.59 3.90 18.96
C ALA A 287 11.86 3.29 18.33
N VAL A 288 11.71 2.44 17.31
CA VAL A 288 12.82 1.65 16.75
C VAL A 288 13.23 2.11 15.33
N SER A 289 12.31 2.15 14.36
CA SER A 289 12.60 2.57 12.99
C SER A 289 11.33 2.81 12.16
N PRO A 290 11.19 3.96 11.45
CA PRO A 290 10.08 4.21 10.53
C PRO A 290 9.98 3.23 9.37
N VAL A 291 11.07 2.56 8.98
CA VAL A 291 11.02 1.54 7.92
C VAL A 291 10.10 0.38 8.33
N LEU A 292 10.02 0.11 9.63
CA LEU A 292 9.10 -0.88 10.17
C LEU A 292 7.62 -0.44 10.12
N SER A 293 7.30 0.81 9.75
CA SER A 293 5.91 1.32 9.60
C SER A 293 5.08 0.53 8.59
N ARG A 294 5.72 -0.12 7.63
CA ARG A 294 5.11 -1.06 6.69
C ARG A 294 4.45 -2.26 7.40
N LEU A 295 4.98 -2.67 8.55
CA LEU A 295 4.36 -3.68 9.41
C LEU A 295 3.11 -3.15 10.13
N GLY A 296 3.04 -1.86 10.42
CA GLY A 296 1.83 -1.22 10.94
C GLY A 296 0.72 -1.20 9.89
N ASP A 297 1.06 -0.79 8.66
CA ASP A 297 0.13 -0.77 7.52
C ASP A 297 -0.46 -2.16 7.24
N LEU A 298 0.34 -3.20 7.43
CA LEU A 298 -0.10 -4.58 7.35
C LEU A 298 -1.24 -4.91 8.32
N VAL A 299 -1.06 -4.58 9.60
CA VAL A 299 -2.06 -4.86 10.64
C VAL A 299 -3.31 -4.00 10.42
N LEU A 300 -3.12 -2.77 9.97
CA LEU A 300 -4.22 -1.87 9.61
C LEU A 300 -5.05 -2.42 8.44
N PHE A 301 -4.39 -2.94 7.40
CA PHE A 301 -5.07 -3.56 6.26
C PHE A 301 -5.90 -4.78 6.69
N LEU A 302 -5.34 -5.65 7.54
CA LEU A 302 -6.05 -6.81 8.05
C LEU A 302 -7.21 -6.46 8.96
N MET A 303 -7.04 -5.43 9.80
CA MET A 303 -8.10 -4.92 10.64
C MET A 303 -9.24 -4.36 9.78
N LEU A 304 -8.92 -3.60 8.71
CA LEU A 304 -9.89 -3.11 7.74
C LEU A 304 -10.65 -4.26 7.08
N MET A 305 -9.92 -5.26 6.60
CA MET A 305 -10.48 -6.47 6.00
C MET A 305 -11.43 -7.20 6.95
N ASP A 306 -11.00 -7.51 8.18
CA ASP A 306 -11.82 -8.21 9.17
C ASP A 306 -13.07 -7.41 9.54
N PHE A 307 -12.91 -6.10 9.74
CA PHE A 307 -14.03 -5.22 10.04
C PHE A 307 -15.03 -5.19 8.87
N CYS A 308 -14.61 -4.88 7.64
CA CYS A 308 -15.52 -4.78 6.51
C CYS A 308 -16.11 -6.12 6.08
N ALA A 309 -15.49 -7.26 6.43
CA ALA A 309 -16.04 -8.59 6.20
C ALA A 309 -17.15 -8.95 7.21
N ASN A 310 -17.03 -8.53 8.46
CA ASN A 310 -17.94 -8.94 9.55
C ASN A 310 -18.93 -7.84 9.97
N HIS A 311 -18.61 -6.58 9.71
CA HIS A 311 -19.35 -5.41 10.17
C HIS A 311 -19.66 -4.46 9.03
N ARG A 312 -20.68 -3.63 9.26
CA ARG A 312 -20.96 -2.45 8.44
C ARG A 312 -20.82 -1.22 9.30
N LEU A 313 -20.16 -0.19 8.78
CA LEU A 313 -20.03 1.07 9.47
C LEU A 313 -21.35 1.84 9.38
N VAL A 314 -22.12 1.79 10.47
CA VAL A 314 -23.42 2.47 10.57
C VAL A 314 -23.31 3.69 11.48
N ARG A 315 -22.67 3.56 12.65
CA ARG A 315 -22.51 4.68 13.58
C ARG A 315 -21.33 5.53 13.14
N ARG A 316 -21.53 6.85 13.09
CA ARG A 316 -20.49 7.82 12.70
C ARG A 316 -19.93 7.57 11.29
N ARG A 317 -20.75 7.02 10.37
CA ARG A 317 -20.35 6.73 8.99
C ARG A 317 -19.78 7.96 8.28
N MET A 318 -20.49 9.08 8.33
CA MET A 318 -20.04 10.34 7.73
C MET A 318 -18.73 10.84 8.31
N LEU A 319 -18.52 10.68 9.63
CA LEU A 319 -17.25 11.04 10.26
C LEU A 319 -16.10 10.16 9.75
N ALA A 320 -16.29 8.85 9.67
CA ALA A 320 -15.25 7.97 9.16
C ALA A 320 -14.98 8.19 7.67
N ILE A 321 -16.01 8.44 6.86
CA ILE A 321 -15.85 8.84 5.45
C ILE A 321 -15.04 10.14 5.38
N GLY A 322 -15.41 11.16 6.17
CA GLY A 322 -14.70 12.43 6.23
C GLY A 322 -13.23 12.27 6.61
N VAL A 323 -12.93 11.52 7.68
CA VAL A 323 -11.56 11.24 8.13
C VAL A 323 -10.78 10.46 7.06
N SER A 324 -11.40 9.46 6.42
CA SER A 324 -10.78 8.72 5.31
C SER A 324 -10.51 9.63 4.11
N CYS A 325 -11.42 10.55 3.76
CA CYS A 325 -11.18 11.53 2.69
C CYS A 325 -10.01 12.44 3.02
N VAL A 326 -9.89 12.94 4.26
CA VAL A 326 -8.73 13.73 4.69
C VAL A 326 -7.44 12.90 4.59
N LEU A 327 -7.49 11.61 4.94
CA LEU A 327 -6.35 10.70 4.79
C LEU A 327 -5.96 10.49 3.32
N VAL A 328 -6.94 10.35 2.42
CA VAL A 328 -6.69 10.25 0.97
C VAL A 328 -6.05 11.54 0.46
N LEU A 329 -6.62 12.70 0.80
CA LEU A 329 -6.07 14.01 0.41
C LEU A 329 -4.65 14.21 0.92
N SER A 330 -4.39 13.83 2.17
CA SER A 330 -3.05 13.89 2.76
C SER A 330 -2.06 13.00 2.01
N SER A 331 -2.51 11.82 1.57
CA SER A 331 -1.68 10.89 0.80
C SER A 331 -1.48 11.33 -0.64
N LEU A 332 -2.42 12.08 -1.22
CA LEU A 332 -2.28 12.73 -2.53
C LEU A 332 -1.30 13.91 -2.49
N MET A 333 -1.16 14.58 -1.34
CA MET A 333 -0.22 15.69 -1.18
C MET A 333 1.25 15.24 -1.18
N ILE A 334 1.54 13.97 -0.86
CA ILE A 334 2.90 13.43 -0.82
C ILE A 334 3.50 13.38 -2.25
N PRO A 335 2.88 12.69 -3.24
CA PRO A 335 3.37 12.74 -4.62
C PRO A 335 3.41 14.17 -5.18
N TRP A 336 2.48 15.03 -4.75
CA TRP A 336 2.44 16.43 -5.18
C TRP A 336 3.66 17.20 -4.71
N SER A 337 3.99 17.13 -3.41
CA SER A 337 5.17 17.79 -2.85
C SER A 337 6.45 17.22 -3.44
N ASP A 338 6.53 15.90 -3.62
CA ASP A 338 7.70 15.24 -4.17
C ASP A 338 7.97 15.68 -5.61
N CYS A 339 6.91 15.88 -6.41
CA CYS A 339 7.04 16.40 -7.76
C CYS A 339 7.32 17.90 -7.87
N GLN A 340 6.85 18.72 -6.94
CA GLN A 340 7.16 20.16 -6.95
C GLN A 340 8.60 20.45 -6.51
N ASN A 341 9.15 19.63 -5.62
CA ASN A 341 10.49 19.83 -5.07
C ASN A 341 11.62 19.31 -5.97
N GLY A 342 11.31 18.86 -7.20
CA GLY A 342 12.32 18.33 -8.12
C GLY A 342 12.98 17.06 -7.62
N GLY A 343 12.29 16.25 -6.81
CA GLY A 343 12.80 14.96 -6.38
C GLY A 343 12.95 14.05 -7.59
N GLU A 344 14.18 13.89 -8.09
CA GLU A 344 14.54 13.22 -9.34
C GLU A 344 14.04 11.77 -9.49
N ALA A 345 13.46 11.16 -8.45
CA ALA A 345 13.11 9.73 -8.46
C ALA A 345 11.74 9.35 -7.89
N ASN A 346 10.99 10.24 -7.22
CA ASN A 346 10.05 9.71 -6.22
C ASN A 346 8.59 9.50 -6.63
N TRP A 347 7.94 10.34 -7.43
CA TRP A 347 6.54 10.07 -7.84
C TRP A 347 6.15 10.66 -9.20
N CYS A 348 7.09 11.28 -9.89
CA CYS A 348 6.85 11.85 -11.20
C CYS A 348 7.01 10.78 -12.26
N LEU A 349 6.33 10.94 -13.40
CA LEU A 349 6.54 10.08 -14.55
C LEU A 349 8.02 10.10 -14.90
N SER A 350 8.69 8.94 -14.78
CA SER A 350 10.07 8.76 -15.22
C SER A 350 10.11 8.98 -16.73
N GLY A 351 10.46 10.19 -17.13
CA GLY A 351 10.54 10.63 -18.52
C GLY A 351 12.00 10.72 -18.99
N PRO A 352 12.25 10.65 -20.31
CA PRO A 352 13.60 10.67 -20.90
C PRO A 352 14.43 11.95 -20.66
N ASN A 353 13.91 12.92 -19.89
CA ASN A 353 14.58 14.18 -19.55
C ASN A 353 15.12 14.21 -18.10
N GLY A 354 15.23 13.07 -17.41
CA GLY A 354 15.88 12.94 -16.10
C GLY A 354 17.37 12.60 -16.18
N ARG A 355 18.12 13.21 -17.10
CA ARG A 355 19.59 13.17 -17.18
C ARG A 355 20.15 14.53 -17.59
#